data_AF-A0A8T4SQR9-F1
#
_entry.id   AF-A0A8T4SQR9-F1
#
_cell.length_a   1.000
_cell.length_b   1.000
_cell.length_c   1.000
_cell.angle_alpha   90.00
_cell.angle_beta   90.00
_cell.angle_gamma   90.00
#
_symmetry.space_group_name_H-M   'P 1'
#
loop_
_entity.id
_entity.type
_entity.pdbx_description
1 polymer ?
#
loop_
_entity_poly.entity_id
_entity_poly.type
_entity_poly.pdbx_seq_one_letter_code
_entity_poly.pdbx_strand_id
1 'polypeptide(L)'
;MVGFIIKEKTKHFTAASPQSILEYVQRKENELQHKKQEIEKVLPSLLAIGQSAKKEYETKLFLGFKGFETAIFDALQEASVKDTVLAVGVTGKKSKTFNLLWQRWHKERVRRKIKCRILVTELESGYHRVFQKMKYTELKHLKGITPAAMDVVGDKVLILTHGEDPSCLVIKHR
;
A
#
# COMPACT_ATOMS: atom_id res chain seq x y z
N MET A 1 -27.91 -10.35 18.76
CA MET A 1 -27.35 -10.75 20.07
C MET A 1 -28.36 -11.63 20.78
N VAL A 2 -27.92 -12.55 21.62
CA VAL A 2 -28.80 -13.45 22.37
C VAL A 2 -28.70 -13.08 23.84
N GLY A 3 -29.80 -12.68 24.45
CA GLY A 3 -29.89 -12.50 25.89
C GLY A 3 -30.22 -13.84 26.56
N PHE A 4 -29.88 -14.01 27.84
CA PHE A 4 -30.37 -15.16 28.59
C PHE A 4 -30.99 -14.74 29.93
N ILE A 5 -32.02 -15.46 30.35
CA ILE A 5 -32.67 -15.34 31.65
C ILE A 5 -32.56 -16.70 32.33
N ILE A 6 -32.17 -16.73 33.61
CA ILE A 6 -32.11 -17.97 34.39
C ILE A 6 -33.45 -18.15 35.10
N LYS A 7 -34.15 -19.25 34.81
CA LYS A 7 -35.38 -19.66 35.51
C LYS A 7 -35.21 -21.11 35.92
N GLU A 8 -35.42 -21.43 37.20
CA GLU A 8 -35.32 -22.81 37.74
C GLU A 8 -34.02 -23.53 37.37
N LYS A 9 -32.86 -22.87 37.56
CA LYS A 9 -31.52 -23.37 37.19
C LYS A 9 -31.29 -23.64 35.70
N THR A 10 -32.24 -23.29 34.83
CA THR A 10 -32.13 -23.44 33.37
C THR A 10 -31.91 -22.08 32.70
N LYS A 11 -30.94 -22.00 31.77
CA LYS A 11 -30.69 -20.80 30.97
C LYS A 11 -31.64 -20.77 29.77
N HIS A 12 -32.59 -19.84 29.77
CA HIS A 12 -33.45 -19.58 28.62
C HIS A 12 -32.85 -18.46 27.77
N PHE A 13 -32.59 -18.75 26.50
CA PHE A 13 -32.03 -17.79 25.55
C PHE A 13 -33.15 -17.14 24.74
N THR A 14 -33.18 -15.81 24.69
CA THR A 14 -34.16 -15.05 23.91
C THR A 14 -33.47 -14.21 22.84
N ALA A 15 -34.10 -14.11 21.68
CA ALA A 15 -33.65 -13.23 20.62
C ALA A 15 -33.75 -11.78 21.10
N ALA A 16 -32.63 -11.05 21.05
CA ALA A 16 -32.68 -9.61 21.32
C ALA A 16 -33.49 -8.90 20.23
N SER A 17 -34.20 -7.85 20.63
CA SER A 17 -34.98 -7.00 19.73
C SER A 17 -34.16 -6.57 18.50
N PRO A 18 -34.72 -6.53 17.27
CA PRO A 18 -34.00 -6.06 16.07
C PRO A 18 -33.33 -4.68 16.25
N GLN A 19 -33.91 -3.79 17.07
CA GLN A 19 -33.35 -2.49 17.43
C GLN A 19 -31.96 -2.61 18.12
N SER A 20 -31.68 -3.73 18.80
CA SER A 20 -30.37 -3.99 19.42
C SER A 20 -29.22 -4.11 18.39
N ILE A 21 -29.53 -4.35 17.11
CA ILE A 21 -28.54 -4.34 16.03
C ILE A 21 -28.06 -2.90 15.79
N LEU A 22 -28.98 -1.92 15.78
CA LEU A 22 -28.63 -0.51 15.63
C LEU A 22 -27.79 -0.02 16.81
N GLU A 23 -28.17 -0.39 18.04
CA GLU A 23 -27.39 -0.08 19.24
C GLU A 23 -25.98 -0.70 19.21
N TYR A 24 -25.86 -1.94 18.72
CA TYR A 24 -24.56 -2.60 18.54
C TYR A 24 -23.66 -1.86 17.55
N VAL A 25 -24.21 -1.46 16.41
CA VAL A 25 -23.49 -0.69 15.39
C VAL A 25 -23.05 0.65 15.96
N GLN A 26 -23.94 1.38 16.63
CA GLN A 26 -23.63 2.66 17.26
C GLN A 26 -22.51 2.53 18.30
N ARG A 27 -22.55 1.48 19.12
CA ARG A 27 -21.48 1.20 20.09
C ARG A 27 -20.14 0.95 19.39
N LYS A 28 -20.13 0.20 18.29
CA LYS A 28 -18.92 -0.06 17.51
C LYS A 28 -18.35 1.21 16.89
N GLU A 29 -19.20 2.11 16.40
CA GLU A 29 -18.78 3.42 15.90
C GLU A 29 -18.14 4.26 17.01
N ASN A 30 -18.76 4.30 18.19
CA ASN A 30 -18.24 5.02 19.35
C ASN A 30 -16.88 4.45 19.83
N GLU A 31 -16.77 3.11 19.89
CA GLU A 31 -15.50 2.43 20.20
C GLU A 31 -14.40 2.77 19.19
N LEU A 32 -14.72 2.82 17.89
CA LEU A 32 -13.77 3.21 16.84
C LEU A 32 -13.35 4.67 16.96
N GLN A 33 -14.28 5.58 17.26
CA GLN A 33 -13.96 6.99 17.46
C GLN A 33 -13.06 7.20 18.67
N HIS A 34 -13.33 6.52 19.79
CA HIS A 34 -12.47 6.60 20.97
C HIS A 34 -11.04 6.12 20.67
N LYS A 35 -10.89 4.96 20.02
CA LYS A 35 -9.58 4.43 19.60
C LYS A 35 -8.84 5.39 18.68
N LYS A 36 -9.55 6.02 17.73
CA LYS A 36 -8.97 7.02 16.84
C LYS A 36 -8.40 8.20 17.63
N GLN A 37 -9.14 8.74 18.59
CA GLN A 37 -8.68 9.85 19.44
C GLN A 37 -7.46 9.46 20.29
N GLU A 38 -7.41 8.23 20.81
CA GLU A 38 -6.23 7.75 21.54
C GLU A 38 -4.99 7.65 20.64
N ILE A 39 -5.16 7.13 19.42
CA ILE A 39 -4.09 7.06 18.42
C ILE A 39 -3.60 8.47 18.06
N GLU A 40 -4.51 9.42 17.82
CA GLU A 40 -4.16 10.81 17.49
C GLU A 40 -3.35 11.50 18.59
N LYS A 41 -3.53 11.14 19.87
CA LYS A 41 -2.74 11.67 21.00
C LYS A 41 -1.29 11.16 21.01
N VAL A 42 -1.08 9.89 20.68
CA VAL A 42 0.26 9.27 20.70
C VAL A 42 1.01 9.37 19.37
N LEU A 43 0.29 9.63 18.28
CA LEU A 43 0.88 9.72 16.94
C LEU A 43 2.01 10.76 16.84
N PRO A 44 1.91 11.98 17.40
CA PRO A 44 2.99 12.96 17.33
C PRO A 44 4.29 12.49 18.01
N SER A 45 4.20 11.84 19.17
CA SER A 45 5.40 11.38 19.89
C SER A 45 6.05 10.18 19.19
N LEU A 46 5.25 9.27 18.62
CA LEU A 46 5.76 8.19 17.78
C LEU A 46 6.49 8.72 16.54
N LEU A 47 5.93 9.74 15.89
CA LEU A 47 6.57 10.42 14.76
C LEU A 47 7.90 11.08 15.17
N ALA A 48 7.98 11.67 16.36
CA ALA A 48 9.20 12.29 16.88
C ALA A 48 10.30 11.26 17.17
N ILE A 49 9.96 10.09 17.74
CA ILE A 49 10.92 9.00 17.97
C ILE A 49 11.48 8.48 16.63
N GLY A 50 10.66 8.40 15.59
CA GLY A 50 11.12 8.00 14.25
C GLY A 50 12.12 8.98 13.61
N GLN A 51 12.15 10.24 14.05
CA GLN A 51 13.05 11.25 13.48
C GLN A 51 14.46 11.26 14.12
N SER A 52 14.62 10.71 15.32
CA SER A 52 15.87 10.81 16.10
C SER A 52 16.98 9.85 15.64
N ALA A 53 16.67 8.81 14.86
CA ALA A 53 17.65 7.91 14.27
C ALA A 53 18.02 8.37 12.84
N LYS A 54 18.90 9.37 12.72
CA LYS A 54 19.54 9.71 11.43
C LYS A 54 20.59 8.66 11.08
N LYS A 55 20.18 7.54 10.48
CA LYS A 55 21.09 6.69 9.70
C LYS A 55 21.22 7.28 8.30
N GLU A 56 22.45 7.32 7.76
CA GLU A 56 22.72 7.75 6.36
C GLU A 56 21.93 6.92 5.34
N TYR A 57 21.71 5.64 5.68
CA TYR A 57 20.91 4.71 4.90
C TYR A 57 19.97 3.94 5.82
N GLU A 58 18.70 3.84 5.43
CA GLU A 58 17.71 2.99 6.10
C GLU A 58 17.19 1.94 5.11
N THR A 59 17.31 0.66 5.47
CA THR A 59 16.78 -0.45 4.68
C THR A 59 15.61 -1.12 5.40
N LYS A 60 14.49 -1.34 4.69
CA LYS A 60 13.31 -2.05 5.22
C LYS A 60 12.88 -3.12 4.23
N LEU A 61 12.75 -4.37 4.71
CA LEU A 61 12.19 -5.46 3.94
C LEU A 61 10.72 -5.65 4.31
N PHE A 62 9.85 -5.51 3.32
CA PHE A 62 8.42 -5.76 3.46
C PHE A 62 8.06 -7.10 2.82
N LEU A 63 7.37 -7.94 3.57
CA LEU A 63 7.01 -9.31 3.17
C LEU A 63 5.51 -9.43 2.89
N GLY A 64 5.16 -10.30 1.93
CA GLY A 64 3.80 -10.60 1.55
C GLY A 64 3.12 -9.45 0.79
N PHE A 65 1.93 -9.74 0.26
CA PHE A 65 1.19 -8.78 -0.58
C PHE A 65 0.90 -7.47 0.16
N LYS A 66 0.55 -7.55 1.45
CA LYS A 66 0.26 -6.37 2.27
C LYS A 66 1.50 -5.54 2.54
N GLY A 67 2.63 -6.17 2.85
CA GLY A 67 3.90 -5.45 3.00
C GLY A 67 4.31 -4.75 1.70
N PHE A 68 4.19 -5.45 0.56
CA PHE A 68 4.45 -4.86 -0.76
C PHE A 68 3.56 -3.64 -1.03
N GLU A 69 2.25 -3.77 -0.80
CA GLU A 69 1.27 -2.70 -0.94
C GLU A 69 1.62 -1.50 -0.06
N THR A 70 1.96 -1.73 1.22
CA THR A 70 2.42 -0.68 2.13
C THR A 70 3.65 0.03 1.60
N ALA A 71 4.70 -0.70 1.24
CA ALA A 71 5.98 -0.12 0.79
C ALA A 71 5.82 0.83 -0.41
N ILE A 72 5.07 0.42 -1.44
CA ILE A 72 4.89 1.24 -2.66
C ILE A 72 4.02 2.47 -2.39
N PHE A 73 3.02 2.38 -1.50
CA PHE A 73 2.12 3.50 -1.19
C PHE A 73 2.76 4.48 -0.22
N ASP A 74 3.56 4.00 0.74
CA ASP A 74 4.35 4.85 1.65
C ASP A 74 5.37 5.67 0.85
N ALA A 75 6.10 5.02 -0.08
CA ALA A 75 7.03 5.71 -0.96
C ALA A 75 6.33 6.78 -1.82
N LEU A 76 5.17 6.45 -2.39
CA LEU A 76 4.37 7.40 -3.14
C LEU A 76 3.85 8.54 -2.25
N GLN A 77 3.44 8.28 -1.01
CA GLN A 77 2.93 9.28 -0.08
C GLN A 77 3.97 10.37 0.17
N GLU A 78 5.23 9.98 0.40
CA GLU A 78 6.35 10.90 0.63
C GLU A 78 6.81 11.65 -0.63
N ALA A 79 6.47 11.18 -1.83
CA ALA A 79 6.87 11.83 -3.08
C ALA A 79 6.12 13.16 -3.35
N SER A 80 6.79 14.11 -3.97
CA SER A 80 6.23 15.40 -4.39
C SER A 80 5.99 15.46 -5.90
N VAL A 81 5.27 16.48 -6.36
CA VAL A 81 5.06 16.75 -7.80
C VAL A 81 6.37 17.08 -8.55
N LYS A 82 7.41 17.48 -7.81
CA LYS A 82 8.74 17.78 -8.39
C LYS A 82 9.53 16.49 -8.66
N ASP A 83 9.18 15.40 -7.99
CA ASP A 83 9.84 14.12 -8.15
C ASP A 83 9.43 13.45 -9.47
N THR A 84 10.31 12.58 -9.96
CA THR A 84 10.03 11.70 -11.09
C THR A 84 10.25 10.27 -10.66
N VAL A 85 9.20 9.46 -10.79
CA VAL A 85 9.29 8.01 -10.58
C VAL A 85 10.12 7.41 -11.71
N LEU A 86 11.19 6.68 -11.39
CA LEU A 86 11.98 5.94 -12.37
C LEU A 86 11.68 4.45 -12.19
N ALA A 87 11.30 3.74 -13.24
CA ALA A 87 10.93 2.33 -13.16
C ALA A 87 11.69 1.50 -14.20
N VAL A 88 12.11 0.30 -13.80
CA VAL A 88 12.73 -0.71 -14.68
C VAL A 88 12.27 -2.10 -14.26
N GLY A 89 12.32 -3.08 -15.17
CA GLY A 89 11.87 -4.45 -14.90
C GLY A 89 10.35 -4.59 -14.80
N VAL A 90 9.62 -3.63 -15.38
CA VAL A 90 8.17 -3.70 -15.47
C VAL A 90 7.77 -4.87 -16.36
N THR A 91 7.02 -5.82 -15.78
CA THR A 91 6.59 -7.03 -16.48
C THR A 91 5.07 -7.17 -16.47
N GLY A 92 4.51 -7.73 -17.54
CA GLY A 92 3.11 -8.18 -17.58
C GLY A 92 2.88 -9.50 -16.86
N LYS A 93 3.94 -10.28 -16.59
CA LYS A 93 3.91 -11.63 -16.01
C LYS A 93 3.76 -11.59 -14.49
N LYS A 94 2.62 -11.09 -14.02
CA LYS A 94 2.25 -11.02 -12.60
C LYS A 94 0.78 -11.32 -12.41
N SER A 95 0.39 -11.69 -11.20
CA SER A 95 -1.01 -12.02 -10.89
C SER A 95 -1.94 -10.83 -11.17
N LYS A 96 -3.22 -11.12 -11.43
CA LYS A 96 -4.26 -10.10 -11.64
C LYS A 96 -4.33 -9.12 -10.45
N THR A 97 -4.12 -9.59 -9.24
CA THR A 97 -4.10 -8.77 -8.02
C THR A 97 -2.99 -7.72 -8.07
N PHE A 98 -1.78 -8.09 -8.49
CA PHE A 98 -0.70 -7.12 -8.68
C PHE A 98 -0.99 -6.15 -9.82
N ASN A 99 -1.60 -6.59 -10.91
CA ASN A 99 -2.02 -5.68 -11.99
C ASN A 99 -3.01 -4.62 -11.49
N LEU A 100 -4.00 -5.01 -10.68
CA LEU A 100 -4.95 -4.08 -10.07
C LEU A 100 -4.28 -3.13 -9.07
N LEU A 101 -3.33 -3.64 -8.27
CA LEU A 101 -2.56 -2.83 -7.33
C LEU A 101 -1.79 -1.71 -8.06
N TRP A 102 -1.09 -2.04 -9.14
CA TRP A 102 -0.36 -1.07 -9.95
C TRP A 102 -1.28 -0.07 -10.67
N GLN A 103 -2.44 -0.51 -11.14
CA GLN A 103 -3.45 0.40 -11.69
C GLN A 103 -3.91 1.43 -10.64
N ARG A 104 -4.18 0.97 -9.41
CA ARG A 104 -4.56 1.86 -8.29
C ARG A 104 -3.43 2.82 -7.95
N TRP A 105 -2.20 2.32 -7.88
CA TRP A 105 -1.00 3.11 -7.60
C TRP A 105 -0.76 4.18 -8.66
N HIS A 106 -0.81 3.82 -9.95
CA HIS A 106 -0.67 4.78 -11.04
C HIS A 106 -1.83 5.78 -11.11
N LYS A 107 -3.06 5.37 -10.79
CA LYS A 107 -4.21 6.30 -10.70
C LYS A 107 -3.92 7.41 -9.68
N GLU A 108 -3.40 7.05 -8.52
CA GLU A 108 -3.02 8.01 -7.47
C GLU A 108 -1.84 8.90 -7.89
N ARG A 109 -0.78 8.31 -8.44
CA ARG A 109 0.37 9.05 -8.98
C ARG A 109 -0.04 10.08 -10.04
N VAL A 110 -0.89 9.68 -10.99
CA VAL A 110 -1.40 10.55 -12.06
C VAL A 110 -2.28 11.65 -11.50
N ARG A 111 -3.14 11.35 -10.52
CA ARG A 111 -3.95 12.35 -9.80
C ARG A 111 -3.07 13.43 -9.17
N ARG A 112 -1.93 13.03 -8.62
CA ARG A 112 -0.92 13.93 -8.02
C ARG A 112 0.04 14.57 -9.04
N LYS A 113 -0.12 14.27 -10.34
CA LYS A 113 0.70 14.78 -11.45
C LYS A 113 2.20 14.47 -11.32
N ILE A 114 2.55 13.42 -10.58
CA ILE A 114 3.94 12.98 -10.40
C ILE A 114 4.39 12.29 -11.69
N LYS A 115 5.50 12.75 -12.28
CA LYS A 115 6.02 12.18 -13.54
C LYS A 115 6.55 10.76 -13.33
N CYS A 116 6.50 9.95 -14.37
CA CYS A 116 7.09 8.61 -14.38
C CYS A 116 7.87 8.38 -15.67
N ARG A 117 9.06 7.79 -15.55
CA ARG A 117 9.89 7.35 -16.66
C ARG A 117 10.12 5.85 -16.51
N ILE A 118 9.78 5.10 -17.55
CA ILE A 118 9.83 3.64 -17.52
C ILE A 118 10.81 3.16 -18.59
N LEU A 119 11.77 2.35 -18.18
CA LEU A 119 12.61 1.54 -19.04
C LEU A 119 12.00 0.15 -19.16
N VAL A 120 11.51 -0.20 -20.35
CA VAL A 120 10.92 -1.52 -20.62
C VAL A 120 11.90 -2.37 -21.41
N THR A 121 12.08 -3.62 -21.00
CA THR A 121 12.78 -4.67 -21.76
C THR A 121 11.81 -5.68 -22.38
N GLU A 122 10.62 -5.87 -21.78
CA GLU A 122 9.62 -6.85 -22.24
C GLU A 122 8.59 -6.21 -23.17
N LEU A 123 8.81 -6.27 -24.48
CA LEU A 123 7.85 -5.75 -25.47
C LEU A 123 6.79 -6.78 -25.89
N GLU A 124 7.12 -8.06 -25.90
CA GLU A 124 6.31 -9.15 -26.47
C GLU A 124 4.92 -9.29 -25.84
N SER A 125 4.78 -9.09 -24.52
CA SER A 125 3.48 -9.21 -23.85
C SER A 125 2.51 -8.07 -24.19
N GLY A 126 2.97 -7.00 -24.85
CA GLY A 126 2.17 -5.82 -25.13
C GLY A 126 1.77 -5.00 -23.90
N TYR A 127 2.15 -5.43 -22.69
CA TYR A 127 1.81 -4.76 -21.43
C TYR A 127 2.28 -3.30 -21.40
N HIS A 128 3.41 -3.01 -22.06
CA HIS A 128 3.96 -1.67 -22.20
C HIS A 128 3.00 -0.65 -22.83
N ARG A 129 2.03 -1.11 -23.65
CA ARG A 129 1.02 -0.25 -24.30
C ARG A 129 0.12 0.47 -23.31
N VAL A 130 -0.06 -0.08 -22.11
CA VAL A 130 -0.80 0.58 -21.02
C VAL A 130 -0.14 1.91 -20.63
N PHE A 131 1.19 1.96 -20.66
CA PHE A 131 1.94 3.16 -20.26
C PHE A 131 1.99 4.22 -21.36
N GLN A 132 1.92 3.84 -22.63
CA GLN A 132 1.95 4.78 -23.77
C GLN A 132 0.78 5.79 -23.74
N LYS A 133 -0.37 5.38 -23.19
CA LYS A 133 -1.56 6.23 -23.06
C LYS A 133 -1.67 6.89 -21.68
N MET A 134 -0.76 6.59 -20.77
CA MET A 134 -0.84 7.04 -19.38
C MET A 134 -0.29 8.45 -19.25
N LYS A 135 -1.09 9.36 -18.67
CA LYS A 135 -0.65 10.75 -18.43
C LYS A 135 0.58 10.79 -17.52
N TYR A 136 1.43 11.79 -17.76
CA TYR A 136 2.69 11.99 -17.01
C TYR A 136 3.60 10.77 -17.02
N THR A 137 3.63 10.02 -18.13
CA THR A 137 4.46 8.82 -18.29
C THR A 137 5.28 8.93 -19.57
N GLU A 138 6.58 8.73 -19.45
CA GLU A 138 7.52 8.58 -20.56
C GLU A 138 8.01 7.13 -20.59
N LEU A 139 8.09 6.55 -21.78
CA LEU A 139 8.48 5.17 -22.00
C LEU A 139 9.71 5.13 -22.91
N LYS A 140 10.74 4.38 -22.52
CA LYS A 140 11.87 4.03 -23.40
C LYS A 140 12.10 2.53 -23.40
N HIS A 141 12.52 2.02 -24.55
CA HIS A 141 12.91 0.61 -24.70
C HIS A 141 14.39 0.46 -24.35
N LEU A 142 14.70 -0.47 -23.45
CA LEU A 142 16.05 -0.89 -23.11
C LEU A 142 16.33 -2.23 -23.79
N LYS A 143 17.36 -2.28 -24.65
CA LYS A 143 17.84 -3.56 -25.22
C LYS A 143 18.60 -4.31 -24.13
N GLY A 144 18.11 -5.48 -23.74
CA GLY A 144 18.76 -6.33 -22.72
C GLY A 144 17.75 -6.96 -21.77
N ILE A 145 18.24 -7.40 -20.61
CA ILE A 145 17.43 -7.96 -19.54
C ILE A 145 17.38 -7.01 -18.36
N THR A 146 16.28 -7.04 -17.61
CA THR A 146 16.25 -6.46 -16.26
C THR A 146 16.16 -7.61 -15.26
N PRO A 147 17.18 -7.83 -14.41
CA PRO A 147 17.20 -8.97 -13.49
C PRO A 147 16.23 -8.81 -12.31
N ALA A 148 15.83 -7.58 -11.97
CA ALA A 148 14.87 -7.29 -10.91
C ALA A 148 13.96 -6.11 -11.31
N ALA A 149 12.72 -6.11 -10.82
CA ALA A 149 11.88 -4.93 -10.92
C ALA A 149 12.34 -3.92 -9.87
N MET A 150 12.58 -2.68 -10.31
CA MET A 150 13.05 -1.62 -9.43
C MET A 150 12.37 -0.30 -9.75
N ASP A 151 11.94 0.39 -8.70
CA ASP A 151 11.36 1.72 -8.78
C ASP A 151 12.15 2.69 -7.89
N VAL A 152 12.43 3.89 -8.39
CA VAL A 152 12.93 5.02 -7.61
C VAL A 152 11.79 6.01 -7.43
N VAL A 153 11.46 6.34 -6.19
CA VAL A 153 10.36 7.23 -5.83
C VAL A 153 10.85 8.24 -4.80
N GLY A 154 11.15 9.46 -5.25
CA GLY A 154 11.80 10.48 -4.42
C GLY A 154 13.19 10.02 -3.98
N ASP A 155 13.41 9.92 -2.67
CA ASP A 155 14.66 9.50 -2.02
C ASP A 155 14.74 7.99 -1.74
N LYS A 156 13.76 7.20 -2.24
CA LYS A 156 13.65 5.76 -1.99
C LYS A 156 13.90 4.96 -3.26
N VAL A 157 14.69 3.91 -3.13
CA VAL A 157 14.81 2.82 -4.10
C VAL A 157 14.02 1.62 -3.58
N LEU A 158 13.14 1.09 -4.43
CA LEU A 158 12.32 -0.07 -4.15
C LEU A 158 12.78 -1.20 -5.08
N ILE A 159 13.18 -2.33 -4.51
CA ILE A 159 13.46 -3.57 -5.25
C ILE A 159 12.30 -4.51 -5.01
N LEU A 160 11.63 -4.91 -6.09
CA LEU A 160 10.31 -5.51 -6.07
C LEU A 160 10.38 -6.96 -6.56
N THR A 161 9.80 -7.88 -5.80
CA THR A 161 9.63 -9.27 -6.21
C THR A 161 8.14 -9.61 -6.24
N HIS A 162 7.64 -9.96 -7.42
CA HIS A 162 6.29 -10.52 -7.60
C HIS A 162 6.37 -12.05 -7.53
N GLY A 163 5.34 -12.72 -7.03
CA GLY A 163 5.31 -14.18 -6.95
C GLY A 163 4.41 -14.70 -5.83
N GLU A 164 4.63 -15.95 -5.43
CA GLU A 164 3.98 -16.59 -4.28
C GLU A 164 4.41 -15.94 -2.96
N ASP A 165 5.71 -15.61 -2.84
CA ASP A 165 6.29 -14.88 -1.72
C ASP A 165 6.72 -13.47 -2.14
N PRO A 166 5.77 -12.55 -2.38
CA PRO A 166 6.10 -11.22 -2.83
C PRO A 166 6.80 -10.43 -1.73
N SER A 167 7.73 -9.56 -2.13
CA SER A 167 8.44 -8.70 -1.20
C SER A 167 8.85 -7.39 -1.85
N CYS A 168 9.11 -6.40 -1.01
CA CYS A 168 9.67 -5.11 -1.42
C CYS A 168 10.78 -4.72 -0.45
N LEU A 169 12.01 -4.65 -0.95
CA LEU A 169 13.13 -4.06 -0.23
C LEU A 169 13.17 -2.57 -0.53
N VAL A 170 13.02 -1.74 0.50
CA VAL A 170 13.12 -0.28 0.41
C VAL A 170 14.48 0.13 0.95
N ILE A 171 15.22 0.89 0.15
CA ILE A 171 16.46 1.56 0.54
C ILE A 171 16.17 3.07 0.49
N LYS A 172 16.27 3.75 1.63
CA LYS A 172 16.09 5.20 1.74
C LYS A 172 17.46 5.85 1.95
N HIS A 173 17.78 6.83 1.11
CA HIS A 173 18.95 7.68 1.24
C HIS A 173 18.52 9.04 1.79
N ARG A 174 19.16 9.55 2.84
CA ARG A 174 18.83 10.86 3.43
C ARG A 174 19.91 11.90 3.18
#